data_AF-A0A6C0JWL5-F1
#
_entry.id   AF-A0A6C0JWL5-F1
#
_cell.length_a   1.000
_cell.length_b   1.000
_cell.length_c   1.000
_cell.angle_alpha   90.00
_cell.angle_beta   90.00
_cell.angle_gamma   90.00
#
_symmetry.space_group_name_H-M   'P 1'
#
loop_
_entity.id
_entity.type
_entity.pdbx_description
1 polymer ?
#
loop_
_entity_poly.entity_id
_entity_poly.type
_entity_poly.pdbx_seq_one_letter_code
_entity_poly.pdbx_strand_id
1 'polypeptide(L)'
;MSYRLSSNDNPIPTFVPRSGVVSIPDGYHPNGNIPVQMNCAAKRAAPAAVSTSHNLNINTYSLEELLGIFDLKYHITIEDLKRAKKKVLMLHPDKSQLPADYFLFYKKAFDIVCQFYENQNRQNAEVSSKNTAYVPIKAPNSAVQQVSSVIEKMGEKKFHDKFNELFEQNMTKKPDPERNAWFKTDEPAYQIDANVNTKNMGEVLENIKQKTQGMVKYTGVQSLYTSGQPGPGAGLYDDDDESSDAYVSCDPFSKLKYDDLRKVHKDQTVFSVSEADYTKVPKYASVDQYNRARAETAGKPLEKTEAEALLATREREMQEKMMQRQYQSNLRTMEYEQKNKNVMASFLYLGNGSAK
;
A
#
# COMPACT_ATOMS: atom_id res chain seq x y z
N MET A 1 33.16 -32.07 -42.91
CA MET A 1 31.87 -32.76 -43.09
C MET A 1 30.80 -31.69 -43.21
N SER A 2 30.34 -31.47 -44.43
CA SER A 2 29.47 -30.36 -44.82
C SER A 2 28.00 -30.74 -44.65
N TYR A 3 27.23 -29.92 -43.93
CA TYR A 3 25.79 -30.09 -43.78
C TYR A 3 25.06 -29.56 -45.03
N ARG A 4 24.24 -30.42 -45.64
CA ARG A 4 23.36 -30.10 -46.77
C ARG A 4 21.96 -29.85 -46.21
N LEU A 5 21.48 -28.62 -46.30
CA LEU A 5 20.09 -28.25 -46.04
C LEU A 5 19.25 -28.70 -47.24
N SER A 6 18.28 -29.59 -46.99
CA SER A 6 17.26 -29.99 -47.97
C SER A 6 15.99 -29.19 -47.68
N SER A 7 15.67 -28.25 -48.55
CA SER A 7 14.37 -27.58 -48.60
C SER A 7 13.28 -28.60 -48.92
N ASN A 8 12.25 -28.66 -48.08
CA ASN A 8 11.02 -29.40 -48.37
C ASN A 8 9.87 -28.40 -48.27
N ASP A 9 9.48 -27.87 -49.43
CA ASP A 9 8.26 -27.11 -49.63
C ASP A 9 7.07 -28.07 -49.55
N ASN A 10 6.17 -27.85 -48.59
CA ASN A 10 4.83 -28.42 -48.62
C ASN A 10 3.80 -27.31 -48.32
N PRO A 11 2.73 -27.20 -49.12
CA PRO A 11 1.84 -26.06 -49.13
C PRO A 11 0.87 -26.04 -47.93
N ILE A 12 0.61 -24.82 -47.47
CA ILE A 12 -0.35 -24.44 -46.43
C ILE A 12 -1.78 -24.81 -46.87
N PRO A 13 -2.57 -25.56 -46.07
CA PRO A 13 -3.98 -25.71 -46.33
C PRO A 13 -4.74 -24.48 -45.80
N THR A 14 -5.39 -23.78 -46.73
CA THR A 14 -6.38 -22.73 -46.46
C THR A 14 -7.62 -23.34 -45.83
N PHE A 15 -7.93 -22.97 -44.58
CA PHE A 15 -9.16 -23.39 -43.91
C PHE A 15 -10.18 -22.26 -43.92
N VAL A 16 -11.35 -22.56 -44.49
CA VAL A 16 -12.52 -21.68 -44.62
C VAL A 16 -13.19 -21.53 -43.24
N PRO A 17 -13.58 -20.33 -42.79
CA PRO A 17 -14.30 -20.18 -41.53
C PRO A 17 -15.72 -20.73 -41.66
N ARG A 18 -16.02 -21.81 -40.94
CA ARG A 18 -17.37 -22.34 -40.80
C ARG A 18 -18.10 -21.51 -39.74
N SER A 19 -19.15 -20.82 -40.17
CA SER A 19 -20.17 -20.22 -39.30
C SER A 19 -20.67 -21.28 -38.30
N GLY A 20 -20.38 -21.05 -37.02
CA GLY A 20 -20.83 -21.85 -35.89
C GLY A 20 -21.31 -20.93 -34.80
N VAL A 21 -22.63 -20.89 -34.62
CA VAL A 21 -23.32 -20.15 -33.57
C VAL A 21 -22.96 -20.79 -32.22
N VAL A 22 -22.23 -20.05 -31.39
CA VAL A 22 -21.96 -20.44 -29.99
C VAL A 22 -23.14 -19.96 -29.15
N SER A 23 -23.91 -20.91 -28.63
CA SER A 23 -24.93 -20.67 -27.61
C SER A 23 -24.24 -20.44 -26.25
N ILE A 24 -24.42 -19.25 -25.69
CA ILE A 24 -23.96 -18.88 -24.35
C ILE A 24 -25.04 -19.30 -23.36
N PRO A 25 -24.73 -19.96 -22.23
CA PRO A 25 -25.70 -20.21 -21.17
C PRO A 25 -26.04 -18.90 -20.44
N ASP A 26 -27.35 -18.60 -20.38
CA ASP A 26 -27.94 -17.43 -19.74
C ASP A 26 -27.64 -17.40 -18.23
N GLY A 27 -27.05 -16.30 -17.76
CA GLY A 27 -26.80 -16.10 -16.33
C GLY A 27 -25.82 -14.99 -15.97
N TYR A 28 -25.84 -13.84 -16.66
CA TYR A 28 -25.16 -12.64 -16.18
C TYR A 28 -25.90 -11.39 -16.66
N HIS A 29 -26.61 -10.71 -15.75
CA HIS A 29 -27.21 -9.41 -15.99
C HIS A 29 -26.26 -8.31 -15.50
N PRO A 30 -25.74 -7.43 -16.37
CA PRO A 30 -25.09 -6.20 -15.94
C PRO A 30 -26.16 -5.21 -15.48
N ASN A 31 -25.93 -4.61 -14.30
CA ASN A 31 -26.84 -3.67 -13.65
C ASN A 31 -27.32 -2.57 -14.59
N GLY A 32 -28.65 -2.47 -14.67
CA GLY A 32 -29.37 -1.50 -15.48
C GLY A 32 -29.17 -0.07 -15.01
N ASN A 33 -28.91 0.77 -16.00
CA ASN A 33 -28.92 2.21 -15.95
C ASN A 33 -30.35 2.69 -15.61
N ILE A 34 -30.55 3.30 -14.44
CA ILE A 34 -31.84 3.89 -14.05
C ILE A 34 -31.88 5.33 -14.59
N PRO A 35 -32.86 5.73 -15.41
CA PRO A 35 -32.99 7.11 -15.85
C PRO A 35 -33.50 7.98 -14.69
N VAL A 36 -32.68 8.96 -14.29
CA VAL A 36 -33.07 10.00 -13.34
C VAL A 36 -34.11 10.91 -13.99
N GLN A 37 -35.34 10.87 -13.49
CA GLN A 37 -36.38 11.82 -13.88
C GLN A 37 -36.06 13.22 -13.35
N MET A 38 -36.05 14.20 -14.25
CA MET A 38 -36.02 15.62 -13.91
C MET A 38 -37.34 16.03 -13.26
N ASN A 39 -37.28 16.35 -11.96
CA ASN A 39 -38.34 17.12 -11.30
C ASN A 39 -37.86 18.56 -11.10
N CYS A 40 -38.60 19.48 -11.71
CA CYS A 40 -38.40 20.91 -11.67
C CYS A 40 -38.95 21.55 -10.38
N ALA A 41 -38.29 22.64 -9.98
CA ALA A 41 -38.79 23.75 -9.17
C ALA A 41 -39.24 23.50 -7.72
N ALA A 42 -38.29 23.59 -6.79
CA ALA A 42 -38.57 24.08 -5.43
C ALA A 42 -37.62 25.25 -5.12
N LYS A 43 -38.18 26.46 -5.00
CA LYS A 43 -37.49 27.67 -4.53
C LYS A 43 -36.89 27.40 -3.14
N ARG A 44 -35.56 27.34 -3.03
CA ARG A 44 -34.84 27.45 -1.77
C ARG A 44 -33.95 28.69 -1.81
N ALA A 45 -33.99 29.41 -0.70
CA ALA A 45 -33.29 30.67 -0.46
C ALA A 45 -31.80 30.57 -0.74
N ALA A 46 -31.21 31.70 -1.14
CA ALA A 46 -29.79 31.85 -1.43
C ALA A 46 -28.93 31.30 -0.28
N PRO A 47 -27.95 30.42 -0.54
CA PRO A 47 -27.01 30.00 0.49
C PRO A 47 -26.12 31.20 0.86
N ALA A 48 -26.01 31.47 2.15
CA ALA A 48 -25.02 32.36 2.70
C ALA A 48 -23.63 31.97 2.17
N ALA A 49 -22.84 32.97 1.78
CA ALA A 49 -21.50 32.80 1.23
C ALA A 49 -20.63 31.98 2.18
N VAL A 50 -20.39 30.72 1.82
CA VAL A 50 -19.29 29.93 2.38
C VAL A 50 -18.02 30.51 1.77
N SER A 51 -17.19 31.16 2.57
CA SER A 51 -15.83 31.49 2.15
C SER A 51 -15.11 30.19 1.79
N THR A 52 -14.92 29.92 0.51
CA THR A 52 -14.13 28.79 0.01
C THR A 52 -12.65 29.04 0.32
N SER A 53 -12.25 28.76 1.56
CA SER A 53 -10.84 28.76 1.94
C SER A 53 -10.18 27.55 1.27
N HIS A 54 -9.38 27.79 0.23
CA HIS A 54 -8.57 26.74 -0.39
C HIS A 54 -7.58 26.19 0.64
N ASN A 55 -7.41 24.87 0.69
CA ASN A 55 -6.39 24.27 1.54
C ASN A 55 -5.01 24.55 0.92
N LEU A 56 -4.15 25.27 1.64
CA LEU A 56 -2.80 25.63 1.19
C LEU A 56 -1.71 24.87 1.96
N ASN A 57 -2.09 23.80 2.67
CA ASN A 57 -1.17 22.98 3.44
C ASN A 57 -0.63 21.83 2.59
N ILE A 58 0.66 21.87 2.27
CA ILE A 58 1.31 20.87 1.41
C ILE A 58 1.26 19.44 2.00
N ASN A 59 1.22 19.31 3.33
CA ASN A 59 1.29 18.01 4.00
C ASN A 59 -0.02 17.22 3.90
N THR A 60 -1.13 17.86 3.56
CA THR A 60 -2.43 17.18 3.43
C THR A 60 -2.66 16.55 2.06
N TYR A 61 -1.77 16.81 1.10
CA TYR A 61 -1.91 16.31 -0.27
C TYR A 61 -1.13 15.02 -0.47
N SER A 62 -1.77 14.07 -1.15
CA SER A 62 -1.13 12.85 -1.63
C SER A 62 -0.18 13.15 -2.79
N LEU A 63 0.77 12.24 -3.04
CA LEU A 63 1.68 12.36 -4.19
C LEU A 63 0.91 12.49 -5.51
N GLU A 64 -0.18 11.74 -5.66
CA GLU A 64 -1.01 11.76 -6.88
C GLU A 64 -1.66 13.13 -7.09
N GLU A 65 -2.19 13.75 -6.03
CA GLU A 65 -2.76 15.09 -6.12
C GLU A 65 -1.69 16.15 -6.44
N LEU A 66 -0.49 16.04 -5.86
CA LEU A 66 0.62 16.96 -6.18
C LEU A 66 1.07 16.84 -7.64
N LEU A 67 1.14 15.62 -8.17
CA LEU A 67 1.41 15.40 -9.59
C LEU A 67 0.25 15.94 -10.44
N GLY A 68 -0.99 15.71 -10.03
CA GLY A 68 -2.21 16.20 -10.68
C GLY A 68 -2.27 17.72 -10.79
N ILE A 69 -1.83 18.47 -9.78
CA ILE A 69 -1.76 19.96 -9.81
C ILE A 69 -0.93 20.46 -11.00
N PHE A 70 0.08 19.71 -11.43
CA PHE A 70 0.95 20.06 -12.55
C PHE A 70 0.59 19.37 -13.86
N ASP A 71 -0.48 18.57 -13.91
CA ASP A 71 -0.82 17.65 -15.00
C ASP A 71 0.30 16.64 -15.30
N LEU A 72 0.91 16.09 -14.24
CA LEU A 72 1.98 15.11 -14.31
C LEU A 72 1.48 13.71 -14.01
N LYS A 73 2.19 12.71 -14.54
CA LYS A 73 2.04 11.29 -14.19
C LYS A 73 3.28 10.84 -13.40
N TYR A 74 3.26 9.61 -12.89
CA TYR A 74 4.40 9.02 -12.15
C TYR A 74 5.71 8.92 -12.97
N HIS A 75 5.62 8.85 -14.30
CA HIS A 75 6.77 8.95 -15.19
C HIS A 75 6.97 10.40 -15.63
N ILE A 76 7.93 11.08 -15.02
CA ILE A 76 8.19 12.50 -15.24
C ILE A 76 9.38 12.66 -16.19
N THR A 77 9.18 13.42 -17.26
CA THR A 77 10.26 13.82 -18.16
C THR A 77 10.76 15.23 -17.86
N ILE A 78 11.95 15.58 -18.36
CA ILE A 78 12.54 16.92 -18.20
C ILE A 78 11.62 18.01 -18.79
N GLU A 79 10.96 17.71 -19.91
CA GLU A 79 10.02 18.65 -20.54
C GLU A 79 8.80 18.91 -19.65
N ASP A 80 8.35 17.88 -18.92
CA ASP A 80 7.23 18.03 -17.99
C ASP A 80 7.61 18.92 -16.80
N LEU A 81 8.84 18.80 -16.28
CA LEU A 81 9.36 19.72 -15.25
C LEU A 81 9.44 21.16 -15.74
N LYS A 82 9.85 21.40 -16.99
CA LYS A 82 9.86 22.75 -17.58
C LYS A 82 8.44 23.32 -17.67
N ARG A 83 7.44 22.51 -18.04
CA ARG A 83 6.02 22.92 -18.07
C ARG A 83 5.50 23.23 -16.67
N ALA A 84 5.80 22.38 -15.69
CA ALA A 84 5.43 22.59 -14.30
C ALA A 84 6.05 23.90 -13.75
N LYS A 85 7.34 24.14 -14.01
CA LYS A 85 8.03 25.39 -13.64
C LYS A 85 7.36 26.62 -14.25
N LYS A 86 6.94 26.54 -15.51
CA LYS A 86 6.23 27.64 -16.19
C LYS A 86 4.88 27.94 -15.51
N LYS A 87 4.14 26.92 -15.06
CA LYS A 87 2.90 27.11 -14.29
C LYS A 87 3.14 27.84 -12.96
N VAL A 88 4.15 27.43 -12.19
CA VAL A 88 4.53 28.12 -10.93
C VAL A 88 4.86 29.58 -11.20
N LEU A 89 5.59 29.88 -12.27
CA LEU A 89 5.95 31.25 -12.65
C LEU A 89 4.71 32.09 -12.99
N MET A 90 3.70 31.51 -13.65
CA MET A 90 2.44 32.19 -13.96
C MET A 90 1.61 32.53 -12.72
N LEU A 91 1.78 31.76 -11.64
CA LEU A 91 1.11 31.96 -10.35
C LEU A 91 1.82 32.96 -9.43
N HIS A 92 2.87 33.62 -9.91
CA HIS A 92 3.51 34.70 -9.15
C HIS A 92 2.46 35.81 -8.87
N PRO A 93 2.45 36.43 -7.66
CA PRO A 93 1.44 37.43 -7.28
C PRO A 93 1.39 38.62 -8.26
N ASP A 94 2.54 39.01 -8.81
CA ASP A 94 2.65 40.06 -9.83
C ASP A 94 1.91 39.74 -11.14
N LYS A 95 1.79 38.46 -11.52
CA LYS A 95 1.20 38.04 -12.79
C LYS A 95 -0.24 37.57 -12.64
N SER A 96 -0.52 36.80 -11.60
CA SER A 96 -1.84 36.19 -11.35
C SER A 96 -2.77 37.07 -10.52
N GLN A 97 -2.24 38.10 -9.85
CA GLN A 97 -2.96 38.91 -8.87
C GLN A 97 -3.56 38.10 -7.70
N LEU A 98 -3.08 36.85 -7.51
CA LEU A 98 -3.47 36.00 -6.39
C LEU A 98 -2.63 36.31 -5.14
N PRO A 99 -3.13 35.98 -3.94
CA PRO A 99 -2.34 36.09 -2.71
C PRO A 99 -1.03 35.31 -2.81
N ALA A 100 0.02 35.83 -2.17
CA ALA A 100 1.34 35.21 -2.17
C ALA A 100 1.32 33.76 -1.67
N ASP A 101 0.41 33.40 -0.77
CA ASP A 101 0.28 32.06 -0.19
C ASP A 101 0.09 30.96 -1.24
N TYR A 102 -0.64 31.25 -2.32
CA TYR A 102 -0.80 30.32 -3.46
C TYR A 102 0.54 30.08 -4.14
N PHE A 103 1.31 31.13 -4.40
CA PHE A 103 2.64 30.99 -4.99
C PHE A 103 3.58 30.18 -4.10
N LEU A 104 3.58 30.41 -2.78
CA LEU A 104 4.40 29.62 -1.85
C LEU A 104 3.99 28.14 -1.86
N PHE A 105 2.69 27.84 -1.90
CA PHE A 105 2.18 26.48 -2.00
C PHE A 105 2.68 25.79 -3.28
N TYR A 106 2.46 26.40 -4.45
CA TYR A 106 2.89 25.84 -5.74
C TYR A 106 4.42 25.70 -5.85
N LYS A 107 5.17 26.63 -5.27
CA LYS A 107 6.63 26.51 -5.20
C LYS A 107 7.05 25.29 -4.39
N LYS A 108 6.49 25.11 -3.19
CA LYS A 108 6.77 23.94 -2.33
C LYS A 108 6.37 22.63 -3.03
N ALA A 109 5.21 22.60 -3.67
CA ALA A 109 4.75 21.45 -4.45
C ALA A 109 5.73 21.12 -5.59
N PHE A 110 6.21 22.13 -6.30
CA PHE A 110 7.20 21.95 -7.37
C PHE A 110 8.54 21.43 -6.84
N ASP A 111 9.02 21.94 -5.70
CA ASP A 111 10.26 21.47 -5.07
C ASP A 111 10.17 19.98 -4.72
N ILE A 112 9.02 19.52 -4.21
CA ILE A 112 8.75 18.08 -3.95
C ILE A 112 8.80 17.26 -5.25
N VAL A 113 8.18 17.76 -6.33
CA VAL A 113 8.19 17.10 -7.63
C VAL A 113 9.61 17.02 -8.21
N CYS A 114 10.44 18.06 -8.03
CA CYS A 114 11.85 18.02 -8.41
C CYS A 114 12.63 16.99 -7.62
N GLN A 115 12.49 16.96 -6.29
CA GLN A 115 13.13 15.95 -5.44
C GLN A 115 12.69 14.53 -5.84
N PHE A 116 11.42 14.36 -6.20
CA PHE A 116 10.89 13.10 -6.69
C PHE A 116 11.55 12.67 -8.02
N TYR A 117 11.64 13.57 -8.99
CA TYR A 117 12.33 13.31 -10.25
C TYR A 117 13.82 12.98 -10.05
N GLU A 118 14.50 13.71 -9.16
CA GLU A 118 15.89 13.41 -8.81
C GLU A 118 16.00 12.01 -8.21
N ASN A 119 15.14 11.68 -7.23
CA ASN A 119 15.14 10.37 -6.59
C ASN A 119 14.91 9.21 -7.57
N GLN A 120 14.04 9.39 -8.55
CA GLN A 120 13.82 8.40 -9.61
C GLN A 120 15.08 8.20 -10.48
N ASN A 121 15.82 9.27 -10.76
CA ASN A 121 17.02 9.22 -11.59
C ASN A 121 18.32 8.97 -10.81
N ARG A 122 18.28 8.92 -9.48
CA ARG A 122 19.47 8.64 -8.63
C ARG A 122 20.13 7.31 -8.94
N GLN A 123 19.36 6.30 -9.35
CA GLN A 123 19.90 5.00 -9.74
C GLN A 123 20.65 5.05 -11.08
N ASN A 124 20.29 6.01 -11.94
CA ASN A 124 20.93 6.26 -13.23
C ASN A 124 22.13 7.21 -13.12
N ALA A 125 22.35 7.82 -11.95
CA ALA A 125 23.46 8.72 -11.72
C ALA A 125 24.77 7.94 -11.55
N GLU A 126 25.83 8.38 -12.21
CA GLU A 126 27.16 7.78 -12.04
C GLU A 126 27.62 7.92 -10.58
N VAL A 127 27.81 6.80 -9.89
CA VAL A 127 28.36 6.79 -8.53
C VAL A 127 29.85 7.12 -8.63
N SER A 128 30.24 8.32 -8.18
CA SER A 128 31.64 8.69 -8.06
C SER A 128 32.37 7.69 -7.15
N SER A 129 33.52 7.15 -7.58
CA SER A 129 34.30 6.13 -6.86
C SER A 129 34.89 6.58 -5.51
N LYS A 130 34.61 7.81 -5.08
CA LYS A 130 35.06 8.35 -3.80
C LYS A 130 34.13 7.82 -2.71
N ASN A 131 34.67 7.02 -1.82
CA ASN A 131 33.99 6.58 -0.59
C ASN A 131 33.55 7.82 0.21
N THR A 132 32.26 8.16 0.11
CA THR A 132 31.65 9.21 0.92
C THR A 132 31.38 8.64 2.30
N ALA A 133 32.40 8.65 3.15
CA ALA A 133 32.22 8.36 4.57
C ALA A 133 31.05 9.20 5.09
N TYR A 134 30.09 8.53 5.74
CA TYR A 134 28.92 9.20 6.32
C TYR A 134 29.39 10.28 7.29
N VAL A 135 29.11 11.55 6.96
CA VAL A 135 29.32 12.68 7.86
C VAL A 135 27.97 12.98 8.51
N PRO A 136 27.79 12.71 9.81
CA PRO A 136 26.56 13.08 10.50
C PRO A 136 26.32 14.58 10.36
N ILE A 137 25.06 14.97 10.12
CA ILE A 137 24.65 16.37 10.16
C ILE A 137 24.92 16.88 11.57
N LYS A 138 25.94 17.73 11.74
CA LYS A 138 26.24 18.36 13.03
C LYS A 138 25.13 19.37 13.32
N ALA A 139 24.29 19.09 14.30
CA ALA A 139 23.32 20.05 14.83
C ALA A 139 24.06 21.32 15.32
N PRO A 140 23.42 22.51 15.32
CA PRO A 140 24.01 23.70 15.91
C PRO A 140 24.28 23.43 17.40
N ASN A 141 25.57 23.30 17.76
CA ASN A 141 26.03 22.86 19.08
C ASN A 141 25.43 23.65 20.25
N SER A 142 25.10 24.93 20.05
CA SER A 142 24.63 25.81 21.14
C SER A 142 23.29 25.39 21.73
N ALA A 143 22.31 25.04 20.90
CA ALA A 143 20.97 24.67 21.36
C ALA A 143 20.98 23.29 22.06
N VAL A 144 21.74 22.34 21.52
CA VAL A 144 21.86 20.99 22.10
C VAL A 144 22.55 21.03 23.46
N GLN A 145 23.61 21.84 23.61
CA GLN A 145 24.31 22.04 24.87
C GLN A 145 23.43 22.72 25.93
N GLN A 146 22.57 23.66 25.52
CA GLN A 146 21.64 24.30 26.44
C GLN A 146 20.57 23.31 26.92
N VAL A 147 19.98 22.53 26.02
CA VAL A 147 19.00 21.49 26.38
C VAL A 147 19.64 20.45 27.30
N SER A 148 20.85 19.97 27.01
CA SER A 148 21.53 18.99 27.87
C SER A 148 21.76 19.52 29.28
N SER A 149 22.18 20.79 29.40
CA SER A 149 22.37 21.43 30.71
C SER A 149 21.07 21.58 31.51
N VAL A 150 19.93 21.76 30.83
CA VAL A 150 18.61 21.83 31.47
C VAL A 150 18.16 20.44 31.93
N ILE A 151 18.40 19.41 31.13
CA ILE A 151 18.10 18.01 31.48
C ILE A 151 18.87 17.60 32.75
N GLU A 152 20.17 17.90 32.81
CA GLU A 152 21.00 17.63 33.99
C GLU A 152 20.48 18.34 35.24
N LYS A 153 20.05 19.60 35.13
CA LYS A 153 19.48 20.39 36.26
C LYS A 153 18.11 19.88 36.74
N MET A 154 17.31 19.31 35.84
CA MET A 154 15.95 18.85 36.15
C MET A 154 15.95 17.51 36.92
N GLY A 155 17.01 16.70 36.76
CA GLY A 155 17.17 15.38 37.37
C GLY A 155 16.41 14.28 36.63
N GLU A 156 16.93 13.04 36.69
CA GLU A 156 16.49 11.92 35.86
C GLU A 156 14.99 11.61 35.94
N LYS A 157 14.41 11.56 37.16
CA LYS A 157 12.99 11.21 37.33
C LYS A 157 12.05 12.22 36.68
N LYS A 158 12.26 13.51 36.95
CA LYS A 158 11.44 14.59 36.38
C LYS A 158 11.63 14.71 34.87
N PHE A 159 12.85 14.46 34.39
CA PHE A 159 13.13 14.37 32.97
C PHE A 159 12.35 13.23 32.32
N HIS A 160 12.39 12.01 32.86
CA HIS A 160 11.65 10.88 32.29
C HIS A 160 10.14 11.14 32.24
N ASP A 161 9.56 11.68 33.32
CA ASP A 161 8.13 11.99 33.36
C ASP A 161 7.76 13.03 32.29
N LYS A 162 8.54 14.11 32.17
CA LYS A 162 8.31 15.14 31.14
C LYS A 162 8.65 14.71 29.73
N PHE A 163 9.66 13.87 29.55
CA PHE A 163 10.00 13.29 28.27
C PHE A 163 8.86 12.39 27.78
N ASN A 164 8.37 11.50 28.64
CA ASN A 164 7.26 10.61 28.29
C ASN A 164 5.99 11.41 27.98
N GLU A 165 5.67 12.44 28.78
CA GLU A 165 4.53 13.33 28.50
C GLU A 165 4.67 14.03 27.13
N LEU A 166 5.82 14.65 26.86
CA LEU A 166 6.08 15.32 25.59
C LEU A 166 6.10 14.34 24.42
N PHE A 167 6.64 13.14 24.61
CA PHE A 167 6.66 12.09 23.61
C PHE A 167 5.26 11.61 23.25
N GLU A 168 4.43 11.29 24.25
CA GLU A 168 3.05 10.84 24.06
C GLU A 168 2.14 11.91 23.45
N GLN A 169 2.41 13.19 23.73
CA GLN A 169 1.71 14.32 23.10
C GLN A 169 2.14 14.54 21.65
N ASN A 170 3.42 14.34 21.34
CA ASN A 170 3.98 14.62 20.02
C ASN A 170 4.02 13.41 19.09
N MET A 171 3.71 12.19 19.54
CA MET A 171 3.65 11.04 18.62
C MET A 171 2.56 11.21 17.55
N THR A 172 2.93 11.04 16.27
CA THR A 172 1.99 11.20 15.14
C THR A 172 1.05 10.02 15.02
N LYS A 173 1.57 8.81 15.18
CA LYS A 173 0.78 7.59 15.22
C LYS A 173 0.76 7.08 16.65
N LYS A 174 -0.43 6.89 17.20
CA LYS A 174 -0.61 6.16 18.45
C LYS A 174 -1.01 4.74 18.08
N PRO A 175 -0.37 3.71 18.67
CA PRO A 175 -0.81 2.34 18.44
C PRO A 175 -2.26 2.20 18.90
N ASP A 176 -3.12 1.69 18.03
CA ASP A 176 -4.51 1.42 18.36
C ASP A 176 -4.58 0.31 19.44
N PRO A 177 -5.10 0.61 20.65
CA PRO A 177 -5.21 -0.38 21.71
C PRO A 177 -6.26 -1.47 21.40
N GLU A 178 -7.21 -1.23 20.50
CA GLU A 178 -8.26 -2.19 20.14
C GLU A 178 -7.77 -3.28 19.18
N ARG A 179 -6.88 -2.94 18.24
CA ARG A 179 -6.30 -3.89 17.27
C ARG A 179 -5.74 -5.17 17.91
N ASN A 180 -5.12 -5.04 19.09
CA ASN A 180 -4.53 -6.14 19.85
C ASN A 180 -5.35 -6.55 21.10
N ALA A 181 -6.57 -6.01 21.27
CA ALA A 181 -7.42 -6.33 22.42
C ALA A 181 -7.79 -7.83 22.46
N TRP A 182 -7.85 -8.48 21.30
CA TRP A 182 -8.11 -9.93 21.19
C TRP A 182 -7.08 -10.80 21.94
N PHE A 183 -5.88 -10.27 22.21
CA PHE A 183 -4.84 -10.97 22.97
C PHE A 183 -5.03 -10.89 24.49
N LYS A 184 -5.93 -10.00 24.96
CA LYS A 184 -6.19 -9.78 26.39
C LYS A 184 -7.35 -10.62 26.92
N THR A 185 -8.20 -11.12 26.01
CA THR A 185 -9.39 -11.90 26.35
C THR A 185 -9.06 -13.39 26.36
N ASP A 186 -9.39 -14.08 27.45
CA ASP A 186 -9.27 -15.55 27.58
C ASP A 186 -10.56 -16.27 27.14
N GLU A 187 -11.35 -15.61 26.28
CA GLU A 187 -12.59 -16.19 25.78
C GLU A 187 -12.28 -17.25 24.71
N PRO A 188 -12.91 -18.44 24.77
CA PRO A 188 -12.69 -19.47 23.78
C PRO A 188 -13.16 -18.99 22.40
N ALA A 189 -12.28 -19.08 21.40
CA ALA A 189 -12.57 -18.66 20.03
C ALA A 189 -13.76 -19.41 19.39
N TYR A 190 -14.09 -20.60 19.89
CA TYR A 190 -15.22 -21.41 19.44
C TYR A 190 -16.05 -21.87 20.63
N GLN A 191 -17.35 -21.61 20.58
CA GLN A 191 -18.32 -22.19 21.50
C GLN A 191 -18.81 -23.51 20.92
N ILE A 192 -18.55 -24.61 21.63
CA ILE A 192 -18.97 -25.96 21.26
C ILE A 192 -20.14 -26.34 22.17
N ASP A 193 -21.36 -26.21 21.67
CA ASP A 193 -22.59 -26.51 22.43
C ASP A 193 -22.85 -28.02 22.63
N ALA A 194 -21.91 -28.88 22.21
CA ALA A 194 -22.03 -30.33 22.24
C ALA A 194 -21.02 -30.98 23.18
N ASN A 195 -21.43 -32.05 23.88
CA ASN A 195 -20.51 -32.88 24.65
C ASN A 195 -19.60 -33.67 23.69
N VAL A 196 -18.34 -33.25 23.57
CA VAL A 196 -17.37 -33.82 22.63
C VAL A 196 -16.84 -35.15 23.17
N ASN A 197 -16.99 -36.20 22.37
CA ASN A 197 -16.44 -37.53 22.58
C ASN A 197 -15.66 -37.98 21.33
N THR A 198 -14.93 -39.09 21.44
CA THR A 198 -14.08 -39.60 20.34
C THR A 198 -14.86 -39.98 19.08
N LYS A 199 -16.18 -40.21 19.17
CA LYS A 199 -17.04 -40.60 18.04
C LYS A 199 -17.64 -39.40 17.30
N ASN A 200 -17.94 -38.30 17.99
CA ASN A 200 -18.54 -37.10 17.39
C ASN A 200 -17.53 -35.98 17.10
N MET A 201 -16.26 -36.13 17.54
CA MET A 201 -15.21 -35.13 17.31
C MET A 201 -15.06 -34.76 15.82
N GLY A 202 -15.17 -35.74 14.91
CA GLY A 202 -15.08 -35.49 13.47
C GLY A 202 -16.17 -34.55 12.95
N GLU A 203 -17.42 -34.78 13.37
CA GLU A 203 -18.57 -33.97 12.99
C GLU A 203 -18.51 -32.56 13.61
N VAL A 204 -18.08 -32.46 14.87
CA VAL A 204 -17.86 -31.17 15.54
C VAL A 204 -16.76 -30.36 14.84
N LEU A 205 -15.65 -30.99 14.47
CA LEU A 205 -14.58 -30.33 13.70
C LEU A 205 -15.05 -29.91 12.32
N GLU A 206 -15.86 -30.73 11.63
CA GLU A 206 -16.40 -30.38 10.32
C GLU A 206 -17.33 -29.16 10.40
N ASN A 207 -18.17 -29.07 11.43
CA ASN A 207 -19.00 -27.91 11.69
C ASN A 207 -18.16 -26.64 11.95
N ILE A 208 -17.03 -26.76 12.66
CA ILE A 208 -16.10 -25.64 12.88
C ILE A 208 -15.43 -25.20 11.58
N LYS A 209 -14.96 -26.16 10.77
CA LYS A 209 -14.36 -25.88 9.44
C LYS A 209 -15.34 -25.15 8.53
N GLN A 210 -16.59 -25.62 8.43
CA GLN A 210 -17.62 -24.98 7.62
C GLN A 210 -17.91 -23.55 8.06
N LYS A 211 -17.99 -23.28 9.38
CA LYS A 211 -18.15 -21.90 9.89
C LYS A 211 -16.94 -21.02 9.56
N THR A 212 -15.73 -21.60 9.60
CA THR A 212 -14.47 -20.87 9.37
C THR A 212 -14.23 -20.59 7.87
N GLN A 213 -14.77 -21.40 6.97
CA GLN A 213 -14.65 -21.21 5.51
C GLN A 213 -15.14 -19.85 5.02
N GLY A 214 -16.21 -19.31 5.62
CA GLY A 214 -16.72 -17.98 5.25
C GLY A 214 -15.78 -16.83 5.62
N MET A 215 -14.84 -17.05 6.53
CA MET A 215 -13.92 -16.03 7.04
C MET A 215 -12.58 -16.00 6.32
N VAL A 216 -12.19 -17.09 5.64
CA VAL A 216 -10.88 -17.15 4.97
C VAL A 216 -10.93 -16.43 3.62
N LYS A 217 -10.21 -15.31 3.54
CA LYS A 217 -10.05 -14.53 2.31
C LYS A 217 -9.35 -15.35 1.22
N TYR A 218 -10.04 -15.60 0.11
CA TYR A 218 -9.43 -16.19 -1.08
C TYR A 218 -8.61 -15.13 -1.84
N THR A 219 -7.31 -15.33 -1.94
CA THR A 219 -6.38 -14.39 -2.60
C THR A 219 -5.89 -14.87 -3.96
N GLY A 220 -6.39 -16.01 -4.46
CA GLY A 220 -5.97 -16.58 -5.74
C GLY A 220 -4.50 -16.98 -5.79
N VAL A 221 -3.96 -17.09 -7.00
CA VAL A 221 -2.55 -17.40 -7.24
C VAL A 221 -1.72 -16.15 -6.95
N GLN A 222 -0.86 -16.24 -5.94
CA GLN A 222 0.09 -15.19 -5.59
C GLN A 222 1.47 -15.52 -6.13
N SER A 223 2.18 -14.48 -6.59
CA SER A 223 3.60 -14.62 -6.93
C SER A 223 4.39 -14.82 -5.65
N LEU A 224 5.27 -15.82 -5.65
CA LEU A 224 6.19 -16.05 -4.55
C LEU A 224 7.34 -15.04 -4.63
N TYR A 225 7.78 -14.56 -3.48
CA TYR A 225 8.86 -13.59 -3.34
C TYR A 225 10.14 -14.32 -2.98
N THR A 226 11.00 -14.53 -3.98
CA THR A 226 12.32 -15.15 -3.78
C THR A 226 13.31 -14.16 -3.13
N SER A 227 14.28 -14.72 -2.41
CA SER A 227 15.26 -14.01 -1.59
C SER A 227 15.90 -12.81 -2.29
N GLY A 228 15.79 -11.62 -1.69
CA GLY A 228 16.46 -10.39 -2.14
C GLY A 228 15.54 -9.35 -2.80
N GLN A 229 14.30 -9.71 -3.13
CA GLN A 229 13.27 -8.74 -3.51
C GLN A 229 12.50 -8.30 -2.25
N PRO A 230 12.11 -7.01 -2.11
CA PRO A 230 11.22 -6.57 -1.05
C PRO A 230 9.86 -7.25 -1.20
N GLY A 231 9.71 -8.42 -0.57
CA GLY A 231 8.44 -9.11 -0.49
C GLY A 231 7.55 -8.53 0.61
N PRO A 232 6.27 -8.96 0.68
CA PRO A 232 5.32 -8.55 1.72
C PRO A 232 5.83 -8.79 3.15
N GLY A 233 6.74 -9.74 3.34
CA GLY A 233 7.39 -10.00 4.63
C GLY A 233 8.43 -8.95 5.08
N ALA A 234 8.70 -7.93 4.27
CA ALA A 234 9.43 -6.72 4.66
C ALA A 234 8.51 -5.58 5.10
N GLY A 235 7.18 -5.79 5.06
CA GLY A 235 6.21 -4.85 5.61
C GLY A 235 6.41 -4.75 7.12
N LEU A 236 6.78 -3.56 7.60
CA LEU A 236 6.75 -3.27 9.02
C LEU A 236 5.28 -3.21 9.45
N TYR A 237 4.95 -3.79 10.60
CA TYR A 237 3.58 -3.88 11.16
C TYR A 237 2.83 -2.53 11.27
N ASP A 238 3.57 -1.42 11.15
CA ASP A 238 3.12 -0.03 11.29
C ASP A 238 3.04 0.74 9.95
N ASP A 239 3.47 0.10 8.85
CA ASP A 239 3.44 0.62 7.48
C ASP A 239 2.33 -0.03 6.62
N ASP A 240 1.55 -0.93 7.20
CA ASP A 240 0.31 -1.37 6.57
C ASP A 240 -0.66 -0.17 6.54
N ASP A 241 -1.15 0.13 5.34
CA ASP A 241 -2.28 1.05 5.16
C ASP A 241 -3.37 0.63 6.13
N GLU A 242 -3.95 1.59 6.84
CA GLU A 242 -5.10 1.40 7.75
C GLU A 242 -6.29 0.67 7.07
N SER A 243 -6.26 0.60 5.74
CA SER A 243 -7.22 -0.06 4.85
C SER A 243 -6.95 -1.56 4.60
N SER A 244 -5.72 -2.06 4.82
CA SER A 244 -5.40 -3.47 4.62
C SER A 244 -5.30 -4.23 5.94
N ASP A 245 -6.38 -4.90 6.34
CA ASP A 245 -6.38 -5.92 7.42
C ASP A 245 -5.69 -7.22 6.96
N ALA A 246 -4.58 -7.09 6.22
CA ALA A 246 -3.80 -8.21 5.73
C ALA A 246 -2.82 -8.65 6.81
N TYR A 247 -2.71 -9.95 7.04
CA TYR A 247 -1.70 -10.48 7.95
C TYR A 247 -0.31 -10.33 7.37
N VAL A 248 0.65 -10.05 8.24
CA VAL A 248 2.07 -10.22 7.91
C VAL A 248 2.34 -11.73 7.90
N SER A 249 2.50 -12.30 6.71
CA SER A 249 2.78 -13.73 6.53
C SER A 249 4.08 -13.96 5.79
N CYS A 250 4.74 -15.07 6.10
CA CYS A 250 5.93 -15.50 5.40
C CYS A 250 5.60 -16.30 4.13
N ASP A 251 6.39 -16.06 3.08
CA ASP A 251 6.46 -16.98 1.94
C ASP A 251 7.16 -18.28 2.39
N PRO A 252 6.75 -19.48 1.95
CA PRO A 252 7.47 -20.73 2.22
C PRO A 252 8.98 -20.65 1.97
N PHE A 253 9.43 -19.82 1.01
CA PHE A 253 10.85 -19.62 0.68
C PHE A 253 11.48 -18.38 1.32
N SER A 254 10.73 -17.59 2.09
CA SER A 254 11.25 -16.40 2.80
C SER A 254 12.31 -16.77 3.84
N LYS A 255 13.25 -15.87 4.13
CA LYS A 255 14.21 -16.03 5.24
C LYS A 255 13.53 -15.92 6.61
N LEU A 256 12.50 -15.08 6.72
CA LEU A 256 11.66 -14.97 7.91
C LEU A 256 10.61 -16.07 7.87
N LYS A 257 10.52 -16.89 8.92
CA LYS A 257 9.65 -18.08 9.00
C LYS A 257 8.50 -17.90 9.99
N TYR A 258 8.07 -16.66 10.20
CA TYR A 258 7.05 -16.31 11.16
C TYR A 258 5.81 -15.79 10.45
N ASP A 259 4.64 -16.14 10.99
CA ASP A 259 3.34 -15.61 10.60
C ASP A 259 2.77 -14.77 11.75
N ASP A 260 1.88 -13.83 11.41
CA ASP A 260 1.15 -13.02 12.38
C ASP A 260 0.41 -13.90 13.40
N LEU A 261 0.55 -13.55 14.69
CA LEU A 261 -0.12 -14.25 15.78
C LEU A 261 -1.64 -14.22 15.64
N ARG A 262 -2.23 -13.12 15.15
CA ARG A 262 -3.69 -13.03 14.97
C ARG A 262 -4.18 -14.03 13.93
N LYS A 263 -3.41 -14.22 12.85
CA LYS A 263 -3.68 -15.22 11.82
C LYS A 263 -3.71 -16.62 12.43
N VAL A 264 -2.66 -16.99 13.15
CA VAL A 264 -2.48 -18.37 13.65
C VAL A 264 -3.40 -18.70 14.82
N HIS A 265 -3.62 -17.76 15.75
CA HIS A 265 -4.28 -18.02 17.03
C HIS A 265 -5.75 -17.55 17.11
N LYS A 266 -6.21 -16.72 16.17
CA LYS A 266 -7.59 -16.23 16.16
C LYS A 266 -8.34 -16.65 14.91
N ASP A 267 -7.81 -16.31 13.74
CA ASP A 267 -8.59 -16.33 12.51
C ASP A 267 -8.41 -17.62 11.67
N GLN A 268 -7.25 -18.29 11.77
CA GLN A 268 -6.89 -19.51 11.02
C GLN A 268 -6.37 -20.64 11.92
N THR A 269 -7.04 -20.88 13.04
CA THR A 269 -6.67 -21.96 13.99
C THR A 269 -7.01 -23.36 13.48
N VAL A 270 -8.02 -23.48 12.61
CA VAL A 270 -8.46 -24.74 12.01
C VAL A 270 -8.30 -24.67 10.49
N PHE A 271 -7.87 -25.77 9.88
CA PHE A 271 -7.75 -25.86 8.42
C PHE A 271 -9.09 -25.51 7.75
N SER A 272 -9.04 -24.63 6.75
CA SER A 272 -10.22 -24.14 6.04
C SER A 272 -10.80 -25.14 5.04
N VAL A 273 -10.17 -26.29 4.82
CA VAL A 273 -10.64 -27.30 3.85
C VAL A 273 -11.55 -28.30 4.56
N SER A 274 -12.77 -28.44 4.03
CA SER A 274 -13.81 -29.34 4.53
C SER A 274 -14.10 -30.46 3.50
N GLU A 275 -14.78 -31.52 3.91
CA GLU A 275 -15.21 -32.57 2.98
C GLU A 275 -16.24 -32.04 1.97
N ALA A 276 -16.96 -30.97 2.33
CA ALA A 276 -17.85 -30.29 1.39
C ALA A 276 -17.09 -29.76 0.16
N ASP A 277 -15.85 -29.29 0.31
CA ASP A 277 -15.05 -28.84 -0.83
C ASP A 277 -14.67 -29.98 -1.77
N TYR A 278 -14.47 -31.18 -1.23
CA TYR A 278 -14.23 -32.37 -2.03
C TYR A 278 -15.42 -32.72 -2.94
N THR A 279 -16.64 -32.33 -2.55
CA THR A 279 -17.83 -32.53 -3.40
C THR A 279 -17.97 -31.47 -4.50
N LYS A 280 -17.42 -30.27 -4.30
CA LYS A 280 -17.44 -29.17 -5.27
C LYS A 280 -16.47 -29.39 -6.44
N VAL A 281 -15.45 -30.22 -6.26
CA VAL A 281 -14.46 -30.54 -7.30
C VAL A 281 -14.97 -31.70 -8.17
N PRO A 282 -14.98 -31.57 -9.51
CA PRO A 282 -15.41 -32.65 -10.41
C PRO A 282 -14.52 -33.88 -10.26
N LYS A 283 -15.16 -35.05 -10.17
CA LYS A 283 -14.50 -36.35 -9.99
C LYS A 283 -14.48 -37.10 -11.32
N TYR A 284 -13.38 -37.79 -11.59
CA TYR A 284 -13.19 -38.52 -12.84
C TYR A 284 -12.96 -39.99 -12.55
N ALA A 285 -13.63 -40.86 -13.30
CA ALA A 285 -13.53 -42.31 -13.12
C ALA A 285 -12.28 -42.91 -13.79
N SER A 286 -11.68 -42.19 -14.73
CA SER A 286 -10.47 -42.63 -15.43
C SER A 286 -9.49 -41.48 -15.69
N VAL A 287 -8.22 -41.81 -15.84
CA VAL A 287 -7.14 -40.86 -16.20
C VAL A 287 -7.43 -40.17 -17.53
N ASP A 288 -8.04 -40.90 -18.47
CA ASP A 288 -8.38 -40.35 -19.78
C ASP A 288 -9.49 -39.29 -19.71
N GLN A 289 -10.52 -39.52 -18.89
CA GLN A 289 -11.56 -38.52 -18.64
C GLN A 289 -10.99 -37.26 -17.97
N TYR A 290 -10.08 -37.45 -17.01
CA TYR A 290 -9.36 -36.34 -16.37
C TYR A 290 -8.52 -35.55 -17.38
N ASN A 291 -7.77 -36.23 -18.26
CA ASN A 291 -6.94 -35.57 -19.27
C ASN A 291 -7.77 -34.77 -20.28
N ARG A 292 -8.94 -35.29 -20.67
CA ARG A 292 -9.88 -34.57 -21.55
C ARG A 292 -10.46 -33.33 -20.89
N ALA A 293 -11.00 -33.47 -19.68
CA ALA A 293 -11.53 -32.33 -18.93
C ALA A 293 -10.45 -31.28 -18.62
N ARG A 294 -9.23 -31.73 -18.33
CA ARG A 294 -8.08 -30.84 -18.17
C ARG A 294 -7.71 -30.16 -19.48
N ALA A 295 -7.77 -30.82 -20.62
CA ALA A 295 -7.48 -30.18 -21.92
C ALA A 295 -8.55 -29.12 -22.29
N GLU A 296 -9.79 -29.30 -21.84
CA GLU A 296 -10.87 -28.32 -22.01
C GLU A 296 -10.75 -27.12 -21.05
N THR A 297 -10.33 -27.36 -19.80
CA THR A 297 -10.24 -26.33 -18.74
C THR A 297 -8.87 -25.68 -18.58
N ALA A 298 -7.79 -26.35 -18.99
CA ALA A 298 -6.47 -25.76 -19.09
C ALA A 298 -6.51 -24.77 -20.24
N GLY A 299 -6.94 -23.55 -19.92
CA GLY A 299 -6.89 -22.42 -20.84
C GLY A 299 -5.55 -22.37 -21.57
N LYS A 300 -5.57 -21.91 -22.81
CA LYS A 300 -4.35 -21.76 -23.61
C LYS A 300 -3.37 -20.91 -22.79
N PRO A 301 -2.08 -21.30 -22.71
CA PRO A 301 -1.06 -20.45 -22.13
C PRO A 301 -1.16 -19.05 -22.74
N LEU A 302 -1.02 -18.02 -21.91
CA LEU A 302 -1.01 -16.63 -22.37
C LEU A 302 0.00 -16.49 -23.50
N GLU A 303 -0.38 -15.74 -24.53
CA GLU A 303 0.53 -15.43 -25.62
C GLU A 303 1.69 -14.58 -25.06
N LYS A 304 2.89 -14.72 -25.64
CA LYS A 304 4.11 -14.12 -25.09
C LYS A 304 3.97 -12.60 -24.93
N THR A 305 3.44 -11.90 -25.93
CA THR A 305 3.27 -10.45 -25.88
C THR A 305 2.24 -10.04 -24.83
N GLU A 306 1.16 -10.80 -24.66
CA GLU A 306 0.17 -10.58 -23.61
C GLU A 306 0.77 -10.79 -22.21
N ALA A 307 1.57 -11.84 -22.04
CA ALA A 307 2.25 -12.13 -20.77
C ALA A 307 3.27 -11.03 -20.41
N GLU A 308 4.06 -10.56 -21.38
CA GLU A 308 5.00 -9.46 -21.19
C GLU A 308 4.29 -8.14 -20.84
N ALA A 309 3.18 -7.83 -21.52
CA ALA A 309 2.38 -6.67 -21.22
C ALA A 309 1.82 -6.70 -19.79
N LEU A 310 1.32 -7.86 -19.35
CA LEU A 310 0.78 -8.05 -18.01
C LEU A 310 1.86 -8.03 -16.91
N LEU A 311 3.09 -8.47 -17.20
CA LEU A 311 4.22 -8.29 -16.30
C LEU A 311 4.61 -6.81 -16.18
N ALA A 312 4.68 -6.09 -17.30
CA ALA A 312 5.00 -4.67 -17.32
C ALA A 312 3.95 -3.82 -16.58
N THR A 313 2.65 -4.15 -16.69
CA THR A 313 1.61 -3.45 -15.93
C THR A 313 1.75 -3.66 -14.43
N ARG A 314 1.99 -4.90 -13.98
CA ARG A 314 2.22 -5.22 -12.56
C ARG A 314 3.46 -4.54 -12.02
N GLU A 315 4.54 -4.51 -12.80
CA GLU A 315 5.77 -3.83 -12.40
C GLU A 315 5.53 -2.33 -12.25
N ARG A 316 4.82 -1.70 -13.20
CA ARG A 316 4.43 -0.29 -13.11
C ARG A 316 3.57 0.00 -11.87
N GLU A 317 2.54 -0.79 -11.61
CA GLU A 317 1.69 -0.65 -10.42
C GLU A 317 2.49 -0.80 -9.12
N MET A 318 3.42 -1.76 -9.09
CA MET A 318 4.30 -1.97 -7.95
C MET A 318 5.23 -0.77 -7.74
N GLN A 319 5.84 -0.25 -8.81
CA GLN A 319 6.66 0.96 -8.76
C GLN A 319 5.87 2.16 -8.25
N GLU A 320 4.64 2.37 -8.73
CA GLU A 320 3.74 3.44 -8.28
C GLU A 320 3.46 3.34 -6.78
N LYS A 321 3.14 2.13 -6.28
CA LYS A 321 2.95 1.89 -4.83
C LYS A 321 4.21 2.15 -4.02
N MET A 322 5.37 1.70 -4.49
CA MET A 322 6.65 1.96 -3.81
C MET A 322 6.94 3.47 -3.71
N MET A 323 6.65 4.21 -4.78
CA MET A 323 6.80 5.67 -4.83
C MET A 323 5.88 6.40 -3.86
N GLN A 324 4.60 5.99 -3.78
CA GLN A 324 3.65 6.53 -2.81
C GLN A 324 4.12 6.29 -1.37
N ARG A 325 4.55 5.07 -1.06
CA ARG A 325 5.08 4.70 0.27
C ARG A 325 6.31 5.52 0.64
N GLN A 326 7.24 5.69 -0.29
CA GLN A 326 8.42 6.53 -0.07
C GLN A 326 8.03 7.98 0.25
N TYR A 327 7.06 8.54 -0.46
CA TYR A 327 6.58 9.90 -0.20
C TYR A 327 5.93 10.02 1.19
N GLN A 328 5.05 9.09 1.55
CA GLN A 328 4.44 9.05 2.89
C GLN A 328 5.49 8.94 4.00
N SER A 329 6.53 8.13 3.81
CA SER A 329 7.64 8.00 4.75
C SER A 329 8.42 9.30 4.92
N ASN A 330 8.69 10.00 3.81
CA ASN A 330 9.35 11.32 3.84
C ASN A 330 8.50 12.37 4.55
N LEU A 331 7.18 12.42 4.28
CA LEU A 331 6.25 13.29 4.99
C LEU A 331 6.29 13.04 6.50
N ARG A 332 6.20 11.76 6.90
CA ARG A 332 6.25 11.35 8.31
C ARG A 332 7.58 11.77 8.97
N THR A 333 8.69 11.63 8.26
CA THR A 333 10.01 12.10 8.71
C THR A 333 10.02 13.60 8.95
N MET A 334 9.50 14.40 8.00
CA MET A 334 9.42 15.86 8.14
C MET A 334 8.53 16.29 9.31
N GLU A 335 7.41 15.60 9.53
CA GLU A 335 6.56 15.85 10.70
C GLU A 335 7.29 15.57 12.01
N TYR A 336 8.00 14.43 12.09
CA TYR A 336 8.80 14.10 13.27
C TYR A 336 9.93 15.11 13.50
N GLU A 337 10.56 15.63 12.45
CA GLU A 337 11.56 16.69 12.58
C GLU A 337 10.97 17.99 13.15
N GLN A 338 9.77 18.38 12.70
CA GLN A 338 9.08 19.56 13.23
C GLN A 338 8.69 19.37 14.70
N LYS A 339 8.14 18.21 15.04
CA LYS A 339 7.75 17.90 16.42
C LYS A 339 8.95 17.77 17.34
N ASN A 340 10.05 17.20 16.87
CA ASN A 340 11.31 17.17 17.61
C ASN A 340 11.80 18.59 17.94
N LYS A 341 11.70 19.55 17.00
CA LYS A 341 12.00 20.96 17.29
C LYS A 341 11.10 21.54 18.38
N ASN A 342 9.81 21.22 18.37
CA ASN A 342 8.87 21.66 19.41
C ASN A 342 9.18 21.04 20.78
N VAL A 343 9.53 19.76 20.83
CA VAL A 343 9.96 19.07 22.06
C VAL A 343 11.23 19.72 22.62
N MET A 344 12.24 19.96 21.77
CA MET A 344 13.48 20.64 22.18
C MET A 344 13.21 22.06 22.70
N ALA A 345 12.33 22.82 22.03
CA ALA A 345 11.93 24.15 22.49
C ALA A 345 11.22 24.10 23.85
N SER A 346 10.35 23.10 24.07
CA SER A 346 9.64 22.91 25.34
C SER A 346 10.60 22.64 26.50
N PHE A 347 11.66 21.86 26.27
CA PHE A 347 12.72 21.66 27.27
C PHE A 347 13.44 22.97 27.63
N LEU A 348 13.74 23.83 26.65
CA LEU A 348 14.36 25.13 26.92
C LEU A 348 13.46 26.02 27.80
N TYR A 349 12.15 26.02 27.58
CA TYR A 349 11.20 26.76 28.43
C TYR A 349 11.15 26.24 29.87
N LEU A 350 11.14 24.91 30.06
CA LEU A 350 11.11 24.29 31.39
C LEU A 350 12.39 24.58 32.19
N GLY A 351 13.54 24.67 31.52
CA GLY A 351 14.80 25.07 32.13
C GLY A 351 14.80 26.50 32.66
N ASN A 352 14.18 27.43 31.93
CA ASN A 352 14.11 28.84 32.33
C ASN A 352 13.07 29.09 33.42
N GLY A 353 12.01 28.27 33.50
CA GLY A 353 10.99 28.35 34.55
C GLY A 353 11.41 27.80 35.92
N SER A 354 12.49 27.02 35.96
CA SER A 354 13.06 26.45 37.19
C SER A 354 14.04 27.40 37.91
N ALA A 355 14.29 28.58 37.33
CA ALA A 355 15.12 29.64 37.88
C ALA A 355 14.24 30.75 38.48
N LYS A 356 13.46 30.40 39.52
CA LYS A 356 12.87 31.35 40.46
C LYS A 356 12.81 30.75 41.84
#